data_AF-S4RUN8-F1
#
_entry.id   AF-S4RUN8-F1
#
_cell.length_a   1.000
_cell.length_b   1.000
_cell.length_c   1.000
_cell.angle_alpha   90.00
_cell.angle_beta   90.00
_cell.angle_gamma   90.00
#
_symmetry.space_group_name_H-M   'P 1'
#
loop_
_entity.id
_entity.type
_entity.pdbx_description
1 polymer ?
#
loop_
_entity_poly.entity_id
_entity_poly.type
_entity_poly.pdbx_seq_one_letter_code
_entity_poly.pdbx_strand_id
1 'polypeptide(L)'
;KMINDPIHGLIELKKPLLLIVDTPEFQRLRFIKQLGLCHKVYPSAVHTRFEHCIGTSHLAGQLVRHLKECSKEHNITDMDVLCVEIAGLCHDLGHGPFSHAFETVMKKKGIEWKHELKSVEMLCHLIEKNSLQKDLENLKTITFLLLSKTTLTEIIEKEYKCKMFLFEIVANDLNCIDVDKFDYFAR
;
A
#
# COMPACT_ATOMS: atom_id res chain seq x y z
N LYS A 1 12.86 -2.26 13.25
CA LYS A 1 12.01 -2.91 14.28
C LYS A 1 11.55 -4.24 13.71
N MET A 2 11.61 -5.31 14.48
CA MET A 2 11.10 -6.61 14.04
C MET A 2 9.63 -6.75 14.45
N ILE A 3 8.79 -7.21 13.53
CA ILE A 3 7.39 -7.56 13.78
C ILE A 3 7.22 -9.05 13.46
N ASN A 4 6.57 -9.77 14.35
CA ASN A 4 6.20 -11.16 14.10
C ASN A 4 4.84 -11.18 13.39
N ASP A 5 4.82 -11.61 12.14
CA ASP A 5 3.63 -11.80 11.33
C ASP A 5 3.37 -13.32 11.17
N PRO A 6 2.13 -13.79 11.34
CA PRO A 6 1.82 -15.22 11.29
C PRO A 6 1.96 -15.85 9.89
N ILE A 7 1.97 -15.04 8.83
CA ILE A 7 2.05 -15.50 7.44
C ILE A 7 3.50 -15.47 6.94
N HIS A 8 4.19 -14.35 7.17
CA HIS A 8 5.54 -14.09 6.63
C HIS A 8 6.66 -14.26 7.66
N GLY A 9 6.34 -14.59 8.92
CA GLY A 9 7.30 -14.71 10.00
C GLY A 9 7.84 -13.36 10.46
N LEU A 10 9.15 -13.26 10.66
CA LEU A 10 9.77 -12.03 11.15
C LEU A 10 9.96 -11.02 10.02
N ILE A 11 9.16 -9.94 10.05
CA ILE A 11 9.25 -8.81 9.12
C ILE A 11 10.11 -7.71 9.76
N GLU A 12 11.17 -7.29 9.06
CA GLU A 12 11.96 -6.12 9.44
C GLU A 12 11.34 -4.84 8.83
N LEU A 13 10.96 -3.90 9.69
CA LEU A 13 10.61 -2.55 9.29
C LEU A 13 11.78 -1.59 9.51
N LYS A 14 12.26 -1.01 8.41
CA LYS A 14 13.29 0.05 8.41
C LYS A 14 12.71 1.39 8.85
N LYS A 15 13.59 2.34 9.22
CA LYS A 15 13.23 3.63 9.81
C LYS A 15 12.13 4.40 9.02
N PRO A 16 12.21 4.57 7.68
CA PRO A 16 11.18 5.34 6.98
C PRO A 16 9.78 4.72 7.06
N LEU A 17 9.68 3.39 6.99
CA LEU A 17 8.41 2.67 7.16
C LEU A 17 7.86 2.83 8.58
N LEU A 18 8.74 2.79 9.59
CA LEU A 18 8.33 2.99 10.98
C LEU A 18 7.76 4.38 11.25
N LEU A 19 8.32 5.42 10.62
CA LEU A 19 7.78 6.78 10.75
C LEU A 19 6.32 6.86 10.29
N ILE A 20 5.94 6.08 9.27
CA ILE A 20 4.55 5.98 8.81
C ILE A 20 3.72 5.10 9.75
N VAL A 21 4.24 3.93 10.11
CA VAL A 21 3.51 2.96 10.95
C VAL A 21 3.15 3.55 12.31
N ASP A 22 4.03 4.34 12.92
CA ASP A 22 3.82 4.90 14.25
C ASP A 22 2.96 6.18 14.26
N THR A 23 2.31 6.53 13.15
CA THR A 23 1.35 7.65 13.08
C THR A 23 -0.08 7.24 13.46
N PRO A 24 -0.91 8.16 13.99
CA PRO A 24 -2.33 7.89 14.25
C PRO A 24 -3.10 7.42 13.00
N GLU A 25 -2.76 7.99 11.83
CA GLU A 25 -3.40 7.71 10.56
C GLU A 25 -3.23 6.24 10.14
N PHE A 26 -2.02 5.69 10.34
CA PHE A 26 -1.73 4.27 10.07
C PHE A 26 -2.22 3.36 11.20
N GLN A 27 -2.03 3.74 12.48
CA GLN A 27 -2.53 2.97 13.63
C GLN A 27 -4.06 2.80 13.60
N ARG A 28 -4.79 3.73 12.95
CA ARG A 28 -6.23 3.61 12.68
C ARG A 28 -6.61 2.28 12.03
N LEU A 29 -5.74 1.74 11.16
CA LEU A 29 -6.01 0.51 10.42
C LEU A 29 -6.23 -0.71 11.34
N ARG A 30 -5.73 -0.67 12.59
CA ARG A 30 -5.99 -1.71 13.60
C ARG A 30 -7.46 -1.86 13.97
N PHE A 31 -8.28 -0.85 13.65
CA PHE A 31 -9.70 -0.83 13.97
C PHE A 31 -10.58 -1.12 12.74
N ILE A 32 -9.97 -1.35 11.56
CA ILE A 32 -10.68 -1.64 10.32
C ILE A 32 -10.46 -3.11 9.98
N LYS A 33 -11.51 -3.93 10.12
CA LYS A 33 -11.47 -5.34 9.74
C LYS A 33 -11.29 -5.47 8.23
N GLN A 34 -10.33 -6.28 7.80
CA GLN A 34 -10.05 -6.52 6.38
C GLN A 34 -11.33 -6.93 5.64
N LEU A 35 -12.00 -7.96 6.17
CA LEU A 35 -13.21 -8.57 5.59
C LEU A 35 -14.51 -7.96 6.12
N GLY A 36 -14.47 -6.76 6.71
CA GLY A 36 -15.66 -6.07 7.22
C GLY A 36 -16.50 -6.93 8.18
N LEU A 37 -17.73 -7.29 7.77
CA LEU A 37 -18.67 -8.05 8.58
C LEU A 37 -18.51 -9.58 8.49
N CYS A 38 -17.58 -10.11 7.69
CA CYS A 38 -17.37 -11.55 7.56
C CYS A 38 -17.11 -12.25 8.90
N HIS A 39 -16.51 -11.56 9.87
CA HIS A 39 -16.31 -12.07 11.24
C HIS A 39 -17.60 -12.50 11.96
N LYS A 40 -18.77 -12.04 11.50
CA LYS A 40 -20.09 -12.46 12.01
C LYS A 40 -20.51 -13.85 11.54
N VAL A 41 -19.90 -14.35 10.46
CA VAL A 41 -20.13 -15.69 9.90
C VAL A 41 -18.92 -16.60 10.14
N TYR A 42 -17.72 -16.04 10.00
CA TYR A 42 -16.43 -16.71 10.21
C TYR A 42 -15.72 -16.05 11.41
N PRO A 43 -15.90 -16.55 12.65
CA PRO A 43 -15.40 -15.86 13.85
C PRO A 43 -13.89 -15.59 13.89
N SER A 44 -13.09 -16.32 13.11
CA SER A 44 -11.65 -16.14 12.98
C SER A 44 -11.25 -15.02 12.00
N ALA A 45 -12.17 -14.51 11.16
CA ALA A 45 -11.94 -13.44 10.19
C ALA A 45 -11.85 -12.05 10.85
N VAL A 46 -11.07 -11.95 11.92
CA VAL A 46 -10.92 -10.75 12.77
C VAL A 46 -9.66 -9.96 12.44
N HIS A 47 -8.85 -10.41 11.48
CA HIS A 47 -7.67 -9.67 11.02
C HIS A 47 -8.07 -8.29 10.44
N THR A 48 -7.16 -7.36 10.54
CA THR A 48 -7.34 -5.94 10.26
C THR A 48 -6.47 -5.52 9.09
N ARG A 49 -6.80 -4.36 8.51
CA ARG A 49 -6.02 -3.74 7.45
C ARG A 49 -4.56 -3.48 7.88
N PHE A 50 -4.31 -3.30 9.18
CA PHE A 50 -2.98 -2.97 9.70
C PHE A 50 -1.93 -4.05 9.38
N GLU A 51 -2.19 -5.30 9.76
CA GLU A 51 -1.26 -6.40 9.50
C GLU A 51 -1.15 -6.74 8.02
N HIS A 52 -2.26 -6.61 7.27
CA HIS A 52 -2.27 -6.77 5.83
C HIS A 52 -1.35 -5.76 5.13
N CYS A 53 -1.46 -4.47 5.44
CA CYS A 53 -0.56 -3.44 4.89
C CYS A 53 0.92 -3.72 5.17
N ILE A 54 1.25 -4.24 6.36
CA ILE A 54 2.64 -4.60 6.70
C ILE A 54 3.10 -5.79 5.83
N GLY A 55 2.25 -6.81 5.67
CA GLY A 55 2.55 -7.95 4.81
C GLY A 55 2.70 -7.58 3.34
N THR A 56 1.80 -6.75 2.80
CA THR A 56 1.87 -6.21 1.43
C THR A 56 3.15 -5.41 1.22
N SER A 57 3.52 -4.52 2.15
CA SER A 57 4.80 -3.79 2.12
C SER A 57 6.01 -4.73 2.08
N HIS A 58 5.99 -5.79 2.88
CA HIS A 58 7.06 -6.77 2.94
C HIS A 58 7.23 -7.52 1.60
N LEU A 59 6.13 -8.03 1.03
CA LEU A 59 6.15 -8.70 -0.26
C LEU A 59 6.56 -7.75 -1.41
N ALA A 60 6.07 -6.52 -1.40
CA ALA A 60 6.45 -5.49 -2.36
C ALA A 60 7.97 -5.26 -2.33
N GLY A 61 8.54 -5.13 -1.13
CA GLY A 61 9.98 -4.98 -0.91
C GLY A 61 10.79 -6.18 -1.36
N GLN A 62 10.33 -7.41 -1.08
CA GLN A 62 10.99 -8.62 -1.56
C GLN A 62 11.03 -8.68 -3.09
N LEU A 63 9.89 -8.44 -3.74
CA LEU A 63 9.78 -8.51 -5.20
C LEU A 63 10.70 -7.48 -5.88
N VAL A 64 10.63 -6.21 -5.47
CA VAL A 64 11.44 -5.16 -6.11
C VAL A 64 12.95 -5.34 -5.85
N ARG A 65 13.35 -5.85 -4.68
CA ARG A 65 14.76 -6.20 -4.40
C ARG A 65 15.24 -7.34 -5.29
N HIS A 66 14.42 -8.38 -5.43
CA HIS A 66 14.76 -9.49 -6.32
C HIS A 66 14.90 -9.03 -7.77
N LEU A 67 13.99 -8.19 -8.26
CA LEU A 67 14.09 -7.59 -9.59
C LEU A 67 15.36 -6.74 -9.76
N LYS A 68 15.76 -5.98 -8.74
CA LYS A 68 17.01 -5.21 -8.71
C LYS A 68 18.24 -6.10 -8.84
N GLU A 69 18.24 -7.27 -8.21
CA GLU A 69 19.33 -8.24 -8.27
C GLU A 69 19.39 -8.94 -9.63
N CYS A 70 18.24 -9.31 -10.19
CA CYS A 70 18.14 -10.06 -11.45
C CYS A 70 18.33 -9.21 -12.71
N SER A 71 17.96 -7.93 -12.69
CA SER A 71 18.04 -7.06 -13.88
C SER A 71 18.72 -5.73 -13.56
N LYS A 72 20.00 -5.63 -13.96
CA LYS A 72 20.75 -4.37 -13.91
C LYS A 72 20.31 -3.37 -14.97
N GLU A 73 19.61 -3.82 -16.02
CA GLU A 73 19.20 -3.00 -17.16
C GLU A 73 18.17 -1.92 -16.79
N HIS A 74 17.37 -2.16 -15.75
CA HIS A 74 16.32 -1.24 -15.32
C HIS A 74 16.77 -0.17 -14.31
N ASN A 75 18.05 -0.21 -13.88
CA ASN A 75 18.64 0.75 -12.94
C ASN A 75 17.75 1.03 -11.70
N ILE A 76 17.26 -0.05 -11.07
CA ILE A 76 16.43 0.03 -9.85
C ILE A 76 17.33 0.53 -8.71
N THR A 77 16.99 1.69 -8.16
CA THR A 77 17.71 2.34 -7.06
C THR A 77 17.17 1.89 -5.71
N ASP A 78 17.92 2.09 -4.62
CA ASP A 78 17.39 1.87 -3.27
C ASP A 78 16.20 2.78 -2.95
N MET A 79 16.13 3.94 -3.60
CA MET A 79 15.00 4.85 -3.49
C MET A 79 13.74 4.29 -4.15
N ASP A 80 13.87 3.62 -5.31
CA ASP A 80 12.73 2.94 -5.94
C ASP A 80 12.18 1.82 -5.06
N VAL A 81 13.10 1.02 -4.48
CA VAL A 81 12.74 -0.04 -3.52
C VAL A 81 11.94 0.55 -2.36
N LEU A 82 12.43 1.64 -1.76
CA LEU A 82 11.76 2.30 -0.65
C LEU A 82 10.39 2.87 -1.05
N CYS A 83 10.27 3.51 -2.23
CA CYS A 83 9.00 4.01 -2.74
C CYS A 83 7.96 2.89 -2.90
N VAL A 84 8.37 1.73 -3.42
CA VAL A 84 7.50 0.54 -3.59
C VAL A 84 7.09 -0.05 -2.24
N GLU A 85 8.01 -0.14 -1.28
CA GLU A 85 7.68 -0.60 0.09
C GLU A 85 6.67 0.33 0.77
N ILE A 86 6.87 1.65 0.65
CA ILE A 86 5.94 2.65 1.20
C ILE A 86 4.59 2.58 0.48
N ALA A 87 4.58 2.42 -0.84
CA ALA A 87 3.34 2.26 -1.59
C ALA A 87 2.57 1.01 -1.12
N GLY A 88 3.25 -0.14 -0.99
CA GLY A 88 2.65 -1.36 -0.45
C GLY A 88 2.13 -1.17 0.98
N LEU A 89 2.84 -0.39 1.81
CA LEU A 89 2.41 -0.06 3.17
C LEU A 89 1.15 0.82 3.17
N CYS A 90 1.07 1.79 2.27
CA CYS A 90 0.06 2.85 2.31
C CYS A 90 -1.17 2.61 1.44
N HIS A 91 -1.21 1.55 0.62
CA HIS A 91 -2.26 1.31 -0.38
C HIS A 91 -3.69 1.31 0.17
N ASP A 92 -3.84 0.92 1.43
CA ASP A 92 -5.12 0.72 2.10
C ASP A 92 -5.47 1.81 3.14
N LEU A 93 -4.67 2.88 3.22
CA LEU A 93 -4.87 3.99 4.18
C LEU A 93 -6.26 4.64 4.08
N GLY A 94 -6.85 4.64 2.89
CA GLY A 94 -8.12 5.30 2.54
C GLY A 94 -9.37 4.50 2.86
N HIS A 95 -9.26 3.27 3.39
CA HIS A 95 -10.45 2.47 3.69
C HIS A 95 -11.31 3.07 4.81
N GLY A 96 -12.62 3.14 4.56
CA GLY A 96 -13.60 3.51 5.57
C GLY A 96 -14.00 2.34 6.49
N PRO A 97 -14.88 2.60 7.47
CA PRO A 97 -15.45 1.56 8.33
C PRO A 97 -16.10 0.44 7.53
N PHE A 98 -15.83 -0.82 7.86
CA PHE A 98 -16.32 -2.00 7.13
C PHE A 98 -15.78 -2.14 5.69
N SER A 99 -14.63 -1.55 5.37
CA SER A 99 -13.91 -1.76 4.11
C SER A 99 -14.80 -1.46 2.88
N HIS A 100 -14.90 -2.35 1.90
CA HIS A 100 -15.69 -2.14 0.67
C HIS A 100 -17.20 -1.96 0.91
N ALA A 101 -17.73 -2.38 2.07
CA ALA A 101 -19.13 -2.08 2.41
C ALA A 101 -19.34 -0.55 2.55
N PHE A 102 -18.34 0.19 3.03
CA PHE A 102 -18.40 1.65 3.10
C PHE A 102 -18.57 2.30 1.73
N GLU A 103 -17.75 1.87 0.77
CA GLU A 103 -17.75 2.41 -0.60
C GLU A 103 -19.11 2.16 -1.26
N THR A 104 -19.66 0.97 -1.05
CA THR A 104 -21.01 0.61 -1.52
C THR A 104 -22.07 1.53 -0.92
N VAL A 105 -22.00 1.82 0.38
CA VAL A 105 -22.93 2.73 1.06
C VAL A 105 -22.76 4.17 0.56
N MET A 106 -21.53 4.65 0.38
CA MET A 106 -21.27 6.00 -0.14
C MET A 106 -21.76 6.16 -1.57
N LYS A 107 -21.52 5.16 -2.42
CA LYS A 107 -22.04 5.12 -3.79
C LYS A 107 -23.57 5.20 -3.82
N LYS A 108 -24.27 4.48 -2.93
CA LYS A 108 -25.74 4.57 -2.78
C LYS A 108 -26.23 5.95 -2.33
N LYS A 109 -25.39 6.71 -1.63
CA LYS A 109 -25.68 8.10 -1.25
C LYS A 109 -25.28 9.13 -2.32
N GLY A 110 -24.82 8.68 -3.49
CA GLY A 110 -24.35 9.56 -4.56
C GLY A 110 -22.98 10.19 -4.29
N ILE A 111 -22.21 9.64 -3.35
CA ILE A 111 -20.87 10.10 -3.01
C ILE A 111 -19.87 9.14 -3.66
N GLU A 112 -19.02 9.63 -4.56
CA GLU A 112 -17.91 8.84 -5.09
C GLU A 112 -16.84 8.68 -4.02
N TRP A 113 -16.60 7.44 -3.62
CA TRP A 113 -15.56 7.07 -2.67
C TRP A 113 -14.78 5.89 -3.23
N LYS A 114 -13.51 6.12 -3.54
CA LYS A 114 -12.53 5.11 -3.94
C LYS A 114 -11.40 5.12 -2.91
N HIS A 115 -11.22 4.02 -2.18
CA HIS A 115 -10.21 3.95 -1.13
C HIS A 115 -8.81 4.26 -1.66
N GLU A 116 -8.49 3.95 -2.91
CA GLU A 116 -7.19 4.24 -3.54
C GLU A 116 -6.91 5.75 -3.57
N LEU A 117 -7.89 6.55 -4.03
CA LEU A 117 -7.79 8.01 -4.02
C LEU A 117 -7.71 8.55 -2.58
N LYS A 118 -8.49 7.95 -1.66
CA LYS A 118 -8.47 8.32 -0.24
C LYS A 118 -7.19 7.90 0.47
N SER A 119 -6.49 6.88 -0.01
CA SER A 119 -5.18 6.46 0.49
C SER A 119 -4.13 7.52 0.16
N VAL A 120 -4.18 8.10 -1.05
CA VAL A 120 -3.34 9.24 -1.42
C VAL A 120 -3.65 10.46 -0.56
N GLU A 121 -4.93 10.83 -0.41
CA GLU A 121 -5.33 11.96 0.44
C GLU A 121 -4.88 11.75 1.91
N MET A 122 -5.05 10.54 2.44
CA MET A 122 -4.65 10.18 3.79
C MET A 122 -3.11 10.19 3.95
N LEU A 123 -2.36 9.73 2.95
CA LEU A 123 -0.90 9.80 2.96
C LEU A 123 -0.41 11.24 3.00
N CYS A 124 -0.96 12.11 2.15
CA CYS A 124 -0.63 13.54 2.16
C CYS A 124 -0.91 14.17 3.53
N HIS A 125 -2.09 13.87 4.11
CA HIS A 125 -2.45 14.35 5.44
C HIS A 125 -1.50 13.84 6.54
N LEU A 126 -1.18 12.54 6.52
CA LEU A 126 -0.26 11.89 7.44
C LEU A 126 1.10 12.59 7.42
N ILE A 127 1.64 12.83 6.23
CA ILE A 127 2.94 13.48 6.07
C ILE A 127 2.92 14.91 6.61
N GLU A 128 1.88 15.67 6.25
CA GLU A 128 1.76 17.07 6.66
C GLU A 128 1.66 17.20 8.18
N LYS A 129 0.74 16.45 8.79
CA LYS A 129 0.43 16.55 10.22
C LYS A 129 1.54 16.02 11.12
N ASN A 130 2.28 15.01 10.67
CA ASN A 130 3.39 14.43 11.42
C ASN A 130 4.75 15.04 11.04
N SER A 131 4.79 16.08 10.21
CA SER A 131 6.02 16.79 9.78
C SER A 131 7.07 15.90 9.12
N LEU A 132 6.64 14.91 8.32
CA LEU A 132 7.51 13.88 7.73
C LEU A 132 8.06 14.25 6.33
N GLN A 133 7.85 15.49 5.86
CA GLN A 133 8.24 15.91 4.50
C GLN A 133 9.75 15.76 4.24
N LYS A 134 10.57 15.92 5.28
CA LYS A 134 12.04 15.79 5.18
C LYS A 134 12.52 14.35 5.29
N ASP A 135 11.72 13.48 5.89
CA ASP A 135 12.06 12.07 6.11
C ASP A 135 11.57 11.16 4.98
N LEU A 136 10.53 11.56 4.26
CA LEU A 136 9.91 10.82 3.16
C LEU A 136 10.15 11.56 1.84
N GLU A 137 11.29 11.27 1.22
CA GLU A 137 11.62 11.75 -0.12
C GLU A 137 10.72 11.10 -1.19
N ASN A 138 10.61 11.73 -2.36
CA ASN A 138 9.87 11.22 -3.54
C ASN A 138 8.39 10.88 -3.32
N LEU A 139 7.68 11.68 -2.53
CA LEU A 139 6.22 11.57 -2.34
C LEU A 139 5.45 11.45 -3.67
N LYS A 140 5.87 12.17 -4.71
CA LYS A 140 5.25 12.09 -6.05
C LYS A 140 5.24 10.64 -6.58
N THR A 141 6.37 9.95 -6.51
CA THR A 141 6.52 8.56 -6.96
C THR A 141 5.65 7.63 -6.13
N ILE A 142 5.68 7.79 -4.80
CA ILE A 142 4.87 6.97 -3.88
C ILE A 142 3.38 7.14 -4.21
N THR A 143 2.90 8.37 -4.32
CA THR A 143 1.52 8.68 -4.68
C THR A 143 1.13 8.07 -6.02
N PHE A 144 2.01 8.10 -7.03
CA PHE A 144 1.72 7.47 -8.31
C PHE A 144 1.67 5.95 -8.23
N LEU A 145 2.49 5.30 -7.39
CA LEU A 145 2.46 3.85 -7.19
C LEU A 145 1.21 3.38 -6.43
N LEU A 146 0.59 4.26 -5.63
CA LEU A 146 -0.72 4.01 -5.00
C LEU A 146 -1.88 4.11 -5.98
N LEU A 147 -1.69 4.85 -7.07
CA LEU A 147 -2.68 5.03 -8.11
C LEU A 147 -2.42 4.02 -9.21
N SER A 148 -3.48 3.57 -9.86
CA SER A 148 -3.33 2.62 -10.93
C SER A 148 -2.71 3.24 -12.18
N LYS A 149 -1.98 2.41 -12.93
CA LYS A 149 -1.34 2.79 -14.21
C LYS A 149 -2.30 3.43 -15.20
N THR A 150 -3.55 2.97 -15.24
CA THR A 150 -4.63 3.49 -16.10
C THR A 150 -5.01 4.94 -15.77
N THR A 151 -4.76 5.39 -14.54
CA THR A 151 -5.11 6.73 -14.07
C THR A 151 -4.08 7.79 -14.51
N LEU A 152 -2.84 7.40 -14.84
CA LEU A 152 -1.70 8.31 -14.95
C LEU A 152 -0.78 8.04 -16.17
N THR A 153 -1.30 7.36 -17.19
CA THR A 153 -0.53 6.81 -18.33
C THR A 153 0.44 7.80 -18.95
N GLU A 154 0.02 9.02 -19.31
CA GLU A 154 0.89 9.97 -20.01
C GLU A 154 2.06 10.51 -19.16
N ILE A 155 1.84 10.73 -17.86
CA ILE A 155 2.87 11.26 -16.95
C ILE A 155 3.88 10.15 -16.62
N ILE A 156 3.36 8.95 -16.33
CA ILE A 156 4.18 7.78 -15.99
C ILE A 156 5.03 7.37 -17.19
N GLU A 157 4.47 7.32 -18.39
CA GLU A 157 5.22 6.93 -19.60
C GLU A 157 6.38 7.87 -19.91
N LYS A 158 6.22 9.17 -19.65
CA LYS A 158 7.29 10.16 -19.86
C LYS A 158 8.37 10.09 -18.80
N GLU A 159 7.99 9.99 -17.52
CA GLU A 159 8.95 10.07 -16.39
C GLU A 159 9.57 8.71 -16.00
N TYR A 160 8.83 7.61 -16.16
CA TYR A 160 9.19 6.28 -15.65
C TYR A 160 9.34 5.24 -16.77
N LYS A 161 9.63 5.65 -18.00
CA LYS A 161 9.65 4.79 -19.20
C LYS A 161 10.31 3.42 -19.01
N CYS A 162 11.51 3.36 -18.41
CA CYS A 162 12.24 2.11 -18.17
C CYS A 162 11.87 1.39 -16.86
N LYS A 163 11.00 1.98 -16.04
CA LYS A 163 10.57 1.54 -14.69
C LYS A 163 9.06 1.37 -14.57
N MET A 164 8.34 1.28 -15.69
CA MET A 164 6.88 1.13 -15.70
C MET A 164 6.39 -0.13 -14.98
N PHE A 165 7.21 -1.18 -14.91
CA PHE A 165 6.90 -2.41 -14.18
C PHE A 165 6.74 -2.20 -12.67
N LEU A 166 7.25 -1.12 -12.08
CA LEU A 166 7.05 -0.83 -10.66
C LEU A 166 5.57 -0.61 -10.32
N PHE A 167 4.80 -0.10 -11.27
CA PHE A 167 3.35 0.13 -11.15
C PHE A 167 2.52 -1.15 -11.22
N GLU A 168 3.16 -2.29 -11.48
CA GLU A 168 2.52 -3.60 -11.54
C GLU A 168 2.76 -4.41 -10.24
N ILE A 169 3.50 -3.85 -9.27
CA ILE A 169 3.86 -4.54 -8.04
C ILE A 169 2.77 -4.42 -6.97
N VAL A 170 2.28 -3.20 -6.70
CA VAL A 170 1.37 -2.92 -5.57
C VAL A 170 -0.10 -2.91 -5.99
N ALA A 171 -0.43 -2.16 -7.04
CA ALA A 171 -1.81 -1.99 -7.53
C ALA A 171 -1.85 -2.20 -9.04
N ASN A 172 -2.13 -3.43 -9.48
CA ASN A 172 -2.02 -3.81 -10.88
C ASN A 172 -3.39 -3.88 -11.57
N ASP A 173 -3.83 -2.77 -12.16
CA ASP A 173 -5.09 -2.70 -12.91
C ASP A 173 -5.05 -3.39 -14.28
N LEU A 174 -3.89 -3.84 -14.76
CA LEU A 174 -3.80 -4.49 -16.08
C LEU A 174 -4.34 -5.92 -16.05
N ASN A 175 -3.98 -6.67 -15.00
CA ASN A 175 -4.35 -8.08 -14.88
C ASN A 175 -4.65 -8.53 -13.44
N CYS A 176 -4.65 -7.59 -12.48
CA CYS A 176 -4.91 -7.87 -11.07
C CYS A 176 -3.92 -8.87 -10.44
N ILE A 177 -2.69 -8.96 -10.95
CA ILE A 177 -1.62 -9.75 -10.34
C ILE A 177 -0.68 -8.79 -9.63
N ASP A 178 -0.83 -8.67 -8.31
CA ASP A 178 -0.07 -7.79 -7.44
C ASP A 178 0.17 -8.42 -6.06
N VAL A 179 1.10 -7.84 -5.30
CA VAL A 179 1.48 -8.33 -3.97
C VAL A 179 0.41 -8.11 -2.90
N ASP A 180 -0.50 -7.17 -3.13
CA ASP A 180 -1.72 -6.98 -2.31
C ASP A 180 -2.53 -8.28 -2.29
N LYS A 181 -2.86 -8.83 -3.47
CA LYS A 181 -3.60 -10.09 -3.57
C LYS A 181 -2.85 -11.28 -3.01
N PHE A 182 -1.52 -11.30 -3.15
CA PHE A 182 -0.71 -12.37 -2.59
C PHE A 182 -0.75 -12.41 -1.06
N ASP A 183 -0.64 -11.26 -0.39
CA ASP A 183 -0.82 -11.21 1.08
C ASP A 183 -2.25 -11.57 1.46
N TYR A 184 -3.24 -10.96 0.79
CA TYR A 184 -4.65 -11.18 1.08
C TYR A 184 -5.06 -12.66 0.99
N PHE A 185 -4.61 -13.41 -0.01
CA PHE A 185 -4.98 -14.82 -0.16
C PHE A 185 -4.31 -15.74 0.85
N ALA A 186 -3.11 -15.39 1.32
CA ALA A 186 -2.41 -16.18 2.32
C ALA A 186 -2.96 -15.96 3.75
N ARG A 187 -3.62 -14.81 3.99
CA ARG A 187 -4.03 -14.33 5.32
C ARG A 187 -5.43 -14.77 5.78
#